data_AF-A0A0T2IGP9-F1
#
_entry.id   AF-A0A0T2IGP9-F1
#
_cell.length_a   1.000
_cell.length_b   1.000
_cell.length_c   1.000
_cell.angle_alpha   90.00
_cell.angle_beta   90.00
_cell.angle_gamma   90.00
#
_symmetry.space_group_name_H-M   'P 1'
#
loop_
_entity.id
_entity.type
_entity.pdbx_description
1 polymer ?
#
loop_
_entity_poly.entity_id
_entity_poly.type
_entity_poly.pdbx_seq_one_letter_code
_entity_poly.pdbx_strand_id
1 'polypeptide(L)'
;MADRAERWRVWAARVSVVVAGVVVAVALVKLWAFANTDNPAVIENSAITRTVGVACATMRDSVSAAAVPTSAPRNQRLGAINAQNDAVVEMLTTLRSLGPGVVDADQPTAQWIDDWEQLVTARDAYARSLAAGKPKPLVLPVVDGRPLVARLNDVGVNCRVPLALLAP
;
A
#
# COMPACT_ATOMS: atom_id res chain seq x y z
N MET A 1 51.70 -38.68 27.03
CA MET A 1 50.54 -37.84 27.42
C MET A 1 50.50 -36.50 26.67
N ALA A 2 51.66 -35.93 26.28
CA ALA A 2 51.74 -34.68 25.50
C ALA A 2 51.07 -34.74 24.11
N ASP A 3 51.29 -35.80 23.33
CA ASP A 3 50.73 -35.92 21.96
C ASP A 3 49.20 -35.93 21.89
N ARG A 4 48.54 -36.42 22.95
CA ARG A 4 47.07 -36.44 23.03
C ARG A 4 46.52 -35.03 23.29
N ALA A 5 47.21 -34.25 24.13
CA ALA A 5 46.81 -32.88 24.44
C ALA A 5 46.99 -31.94 23.24
N GLU A 6 48.05 -32.12 22.46
CA GLU A 6 48.31 -31.33 21.26
C GLU A 6 47.32 -31.65 20.13
N ARG A 7 47.02 -32.93 19.90
CA ARG A 7 45.97 -33.35 18.97
C ARG A 7 44.59 -32.80 19.33
N TRP A 8 44.25 -32.76 20.62
CA TRP A 8 43.00 -32.17 21.11
C TRP A 8 42.94 -30.66 20.85
N ARG A 9 44.04 -29.94 21.06
CA ARG A 9 44.12 -28.49 20.78
C ARG A 9 43.96 -28.18 19.30
N VAL A 10 44.62 -28.94 18.42
CA VAL A 10 44.50 -28.78 16.97
C VAL A 10 43.09 -29.11 16.49
N TRP A 11 42.48 -30.17 17.02
CA TRP A 11 41.10 -30.53 16.70
C TRP A 11 40.12 -29.44 17.16
N ALA A 12 40.25 -28.97 18.41
CA ALA A 12 39.41 -27.90 18.95
C ALA A 12 39.55 -26.61 18.15
N ALA A 13 40.77 -26.22 17.76
CA ALA A 13 41.00 -25.03 16.94
C ALA A 13 40.31 -25.15 15.56
N ARG A 14 40.40 -26.32 14.91
CA ARG A 14 39.73 -26.56 13.62
C ARG A 14 38.21 -26.50 13.75
N VAL A 15 37.66 -27.12 14.80
CA VAL A 15 36.22 -27.06 15.08
C VAL A 15 35.77 -25.63 15.32
N SER A 16 36.51 -24.85 16.12
CA SER A 16 36.19 -23.44 16.38
C SER A 16 36.17 -22.59 15.12
N VAL A 17 37.13 -22.79 14.21
CA VAL A 17 37.16 -22.07 12.91
C VAL A 17 35.94 -22.43 12.05
N VAL A 18 35.58 -23.72 11.98
CA VAL A 18 34.40 -24.15 11.22
C VAL A 18 33.11 -23.57 11.80
N VAL A 19 32.95 -23.62 13.13
CA VAL A 19 31.77 -23.07 13.81
C VAL A 19 31.68 -21.57 13.60
N ALA A 20 32.79 -20.83 13.75
CA ALA A 20 32.82 -19.40 13.49
C ALA A 20 32.46 -19.08 12.03
N GLY A 21 32.97 -19.85 11.08
CA GLY A 21 32.62 -19.71 9.66
C GLY A 21 31.14 -19.92 9.39
N VAL A 22 30.53 -20.95 9.99
CA VAL A 22 29.09 -21.21 9.86
C VAL A 22 28.26 -20.07 10.45
N VAL A 23 28.62 -19.57 11.64
CA VAL A 23 27.91 -18.45 12.28
C VAL A 23 27.97 -17.20 11.40
N VAL A 24 29.14 -16.87 10.86
CA VAL A 24 29.29 -15.73 9.95
C VAL A 24 28.46 -15.92 8.68
N ALA A 25 28.50 -17.12 8.08
CA ALA A 25 27.70 -17.40 6.88
C ALA A 25 26.20 -17.26 7.14
N VAL A 26 25.69 -17.79 8.26
CA VAL A 26 24.28 -17.64 8.66
C VAL A 26 23.93 -16.17 8.89
N ALA A 27 24.79 -15.43 9.58
CA ALA A 27 24.59 -14.00 9.81
C ALA A 27 24.54 -13.21 8.49
N LEU A 28 25.45 -13.50 7.55
CA LEU A 28 25.46 -12.88 6.23
C LEU A 28 24.23 -13.25 5.40
N VAL A 29 23.79 -14.50 5.42
CA VAL A 29 22.55 -14.92 4.74
C VAL A 29 21.33 -14.22 5.34
N LYS A 30 21.27 -14.09 6.67
CA LYS A 30 20.18 -13.37 7.35
C LYS A 30 20.21 -11.88 7.08
N LEU A 31 21.38 -11.26 7.06
CA LEU A 31 21.55 -9.86 6.71
C LEU A 31 21.22 -9.60 5.24
N TRP A 32 21.63 -10.50 4.34
CA TRP A 32 21.30 -10.42 2.92
C TRP A 32 19.79 -10.59 2.71
N ALA A 33 19.17 -11.58 3.35
CA ALA A 33 17.73 -11.76 3.33
C ALA A 33 17.00 -10.52 3.89
N PHE A 34 17.48 -9.94 5.00
CA PHE A 34 16.93 -8.72 5.59
C PHE A 34 17.11 -7.48 4.69
N ALA A 35 18.27 -7.34 4.05
CA ALA A 35 18.58 -6.23 3.15
C ALA A 35 17.83 -6.34 1.81
N ASN A 36 17.52 -7.55 1.37
CA ASN A 36 16.66 -7.84 0.22
C ASN A 36 15.19 -8.07 0.61
N THR A 37 14.81 -7.86 1.87
CA THR A 37 13.40 -7.79 2.24
C THR A 37 12.90 -6.46 1.68
N ASP A 38 12.14 -6.51 0.59
CA ASP A 38 11.34 -5.37 0.12
C ASP A 38 10.63 -4.78 1.33
N ASN A 39 10.70 -3.45 1.50
CA ASN A 39 9.99 -2.81 2.59
C ASN A 39 8.49 -3.13 2.44
N PRO A 40 7.88 -3.92 3.34
CA PRO A 40 6.52 -4.42 3.15
C PRO A 40 5.47 -3.30 3.18
N ALA A 41 5.89 -2.06 3.43
CA ALA A 41 5.05 -0.89 3.44
C ALA A 41 5.14 -0.02 2.17
N VAL A 42 6.06 -0.29 1.23
CA VAL A 42 6.36 0.67 0.14
C VAL A 42 6.31 0.06 -1.24
N ILE A 43 5.71 0.78 -2.18
CA ILE A 43 5.70 0.43 -3.61
C ILE A 43 7.01 0.94 -4.24
N GLU A 44 7.96 0.04 -4.50
CA GLU A 44 9.30 0.41 -5.00
C GLU A 44 9.52 0.05 -6.48
N ASN A 45 8.65 -0.77 -7.07
CA ASN A 45 8.77 -1.17 -8.47
C ASN A 45 8.62 0.04 -9.43
N SER A 46 9.64 0.29 -10.25
CA SER A 46 9.72 1.47 -11.14
C SER A 46 8.61 1.52 -12.20
N ALA A 47 8.14 0.37 -12.69
CA ALA A 47 7.03 0.30 -13.64
C ALA A 47 5.69 0.63 -12.96
N ILE A 48 5.50 0.16 -11.72
CA ILE A 48 4.31 0.44 -10.92
C ILE A 48 4.30 1.92 -10.52
N THR A 49 5.36 2.42 -9.90
CA THR A 49 5.44 3.82 -9.42
C THR A 49 5.23 4.85 -10.53
N ARG A 50 5.72 4.60 -11.75
CA ARG A 50 5.46 5.47 -12.92
C ARG A 50 3.97 5.48 -13.29
N THR A 51 3.35 4.31 -13.35
CA THR A 51 1.93 4.17 -13.68
C THR A 51 1.05 4.80 -12.60
N VAL A 52 1.37 4.56 -11.34
CA VAL A 52 0.74 5.20 -10.17
C VAL A 52 0.83 6.72 -10.27
N GLY A 53 2.01 7.26 -10.57
CA GLY A 53 2.20 8.71 -10.68
C GLY A 53 1.26 9.36 -11.71
N VAL A 54 1.16 8.78 -12.90
CA VAL A 54 0.26 9.26 -13.97
C VAL A 54 -1.20 9.10 -13.55
N ALA A 55 -1.60 7.91 -13.12
CA ALA A 55 -3.00 7.62 -12.77
C ALA A 55 -3.49 8.49 -11.60
N CYS A 56 -2.64 8.75 -10.62
CA CYS A 56 -2.97 9.60 -9.47
C CYS A 56 -3.06 11.09 -9.83
N ALA A 57 -2.29 11.57 -10.81
CA ALA A 57 -2.43 12.92 -11.33
C ALA A 57 -3.79 13.08 -12.03
N THR A 58 -4.11 12.17 -12.96
CA THR A 58 -5.39 12.15 -13.66
C THR A 58 -6.58 12.06 -12.70
N MET A 59 -6.54 11.15 -11.72
CA MET A 59 -7.59 11.02 -10.72
C MET A 59 -7.78 12.31 -9.94
N ARG A 60 -6.70 12.97 -9.51
CA ARG A 60 -6.77 14.22 -8.75
C ARG A 60 -7.39 15.34 -9.56
N ASP A 61 -7.00 15.46 -10.83
CA ASP A 61 -7.55 16.48 -11.73
C ASP A 61 -9.05 16.24 -11.94
N SER A 62 -9.47 15.00 -12.23
CA SER A 62 -10.88 14.62 -12.37
C SER A 62 -11.69 14.83 -11.10
N VAL A 63 -11.17 14.43 -9.93
CA VAL A 63 -11.82 14.65 -8.62
C VAL A 63 -11.99 16.13 -8.34
N SER A 64 -10.99 16.95 -8.67
CA SER A 64 -11.05 18.40 -8.48
C SER A 64 -12.06 19.07 -9.41
N ALA A 65 -12.14 18.63 -10.67
CA ALA A 65 -13.08 19.14 -11.65
C ALA A 65 -14.54 18.78 -11.30
N ALA A 66 -14.75 17.62 -10.66
CA ALA A 66 -16.07 17.18 -10.21
C ALA A 66 -16.50 17.79 -8.85
N ALA A 67 -15.62 18.53 -8.17
CA ALA A 67 -15.93 19.05 -6.84
C ALA A 67 -17.03 20.13 -6.89
N VAL A 68 -17.99 20.02 -5.96
CA VAL A 68 -19.05 21.00 -5.76
C VAL A 68 -19.07 21.46 -4.30
N PRO A 69 -19.58 22.67 -3.99
CA PRO A 69 -19.74 23.12 -2.61
C PRO A 69 -20.67 22.21 -1.81
N THR A 70 -20.43 22.07 -0.50
CA THR A 70 -21.29 21.28 0.39
C THR A 70 -22.72 21.85 0.53
N SER A 71 -22.90 23.13 0.21
CA SER A 71 -24.20 23.81 0.12
C SER A 71 -24.94 23.57 -1.19
N ALA A 72 -24.33 22.90 -2.17
CA ALA A 72 -24.97 22.61 -3.45
C ALA A 72 -26.22 21.72 -3.29
N PRO A 73 -27.19 21.81 -4.21
CA PRO A 73 -28.35 20.94 -4.24
C PRO A 73 -27.98 19.45 -4.15
N ARG A 74 -28.80 18.67 -3.44
CA ARG A 74 -28.54 17.23 -3.17
C ARG A 74 -28.19 16.44 -4.43
N ASN A 75 -28.92 16.66 -5.53
CA ASN A 75 -28.68 15.98 -6.80
C ASN A 75 -27.31 16.32 -7.40
N GLN A 76 -26.86 17.57 -7.29
CA GLN A 76 -25.52 17.98 -7.74
C GLN A 76 -24.44 17.34 -6.88
N ARG A 77 -24.62 17.29 -5.56
CA ARG A 77 -23.70 16.61 -4.64
C ARG A 77 -23.59 15.12 -4.92
N LEU A 78 -24.71 14.44 -5.17
CA LEU A 78 -24.71 13.02 -5.56
C LEU A 78 -23.97 12.81 -6.88
N GLY A 79 -24.22 13.65 -7.88
CA GLY A 79 -23.49 13.60 -9.17
C GLY A 79 -21.99 13.80 -8.99
N ALA A 80 -21.57 14.75 -8.16
CA ALA A 80 -20.18 14.99 -7.82
C ALA A 80 -19.51 13.80 -7.13
N ILE A 81 -20.18 13.20 -6.13
CA ILE A 81 -19.65 12.03 -5.42
C ILE A 81 -19.43 10.86 -6.39
N ASN A 82 -20.40 10.60 -7.27
CA ASN A 82 -20.31 9.54 -8.26
C ASN A 82 -19.17 9.79 -9.24
N ALA A 83 -19.07 10.99 -9.82
CA ALA A 83 -17.98 11.34 -10.74
C ALA A 83 -16.59 11.26 -10.08
N GLN A 84 -16.48 11.64 -8.80
CA GLN A 84 -15.25 11.48 -8.03
C GLN A 84 -14.92 10.01 -7.77
N ASN A 85 -15.91 9.16 -7.50
CA ASN A 85 -15.70 7.72 -7.35
C ASN A 85 -15.27 7.08 -8.68
N ASP A 86 -15.87 7.49 -9.79
CA ASP A 86 -15.52 7.01 -11.13
C ASP A 86 -14.06 7.33 -11.46
N ALA A 87 -13.56 8.52 -11.10
CA ALA A 87 -12.16 8.89 -11.26
C ALA A 87 -11.21 7.98 -10.45
N VAL A 88 -11.61 7.55 -9.25
CA VAL A 88 -10.84 6.58 -8.46
C VAL A 88 -10.89 5.21 -9.11
N VAL A 89 -12.07 4.75 -9.57
CA VAL A 89 -12.22 3.45 -10.25
C VAL A 89 -11.40 3.38 -11.54
N GLU A 90 -11.32 4.46 -12.30
CA GLU A 90 -10.48 4.57 -13.50
C GLU A 90 -8.99 4.46 -13.17
N MET A 91 -8.54 5.11 -12.08
CA MET A 91 -7.18 4.96 -11.56
C MET A 91 -6.88 3.50 -11.20
N LEU A 92 -7.77 2.83 -10.47
CA LEU A 92 -7.60 1.41 -10.09
C LEU A 92 -7.59 0.49 -11.32
N THR A 93 -8.43 0.78 -12.32
CA THR A 93 -8.45 0.06 -13.59
C THR A 93 -7.12 0.21 -14.33
N THR A 94 -6.56 1.41 -14.35
CA THR A 94 -5.23 1.69 -14.94
C THR A 94 -4.15 0.88 -14.24
N LEU A 95 -4.16 0.80 -12.92
CA LEU A 95 -3.18 0.00 -12.16
C LEU A 95 -3.32 -1.50 -12.44
N ARG A 96 -4.55 -2.01 -12.48
CA ARG A 96 -4.83 -3.42 -12.79
C ARG A 96 -4.44 -3.80 -14.22
N SER A 97 -4.37 -2.84 -15.13
CA SER A 97 -3.91 -3.09 -16.51
C SER A 97 -2.45 -3.52 -16.60
N LEU A 98 -1.65 -3.32 -15.53
CA LEU A 98 -0.29 -3.87 -15.41
C LEU A 98 -0.28 -5.41 -15.34
N GLY A 99 -1.43 -6.01 -15.02
CA GLY A 99 -1.63 -7.45 -14.95
C GLY A 99 -1.41 -8.01 -13.54
N PRO A 100 -2.11 -9.12 -13.20
CA PRO A 100 -2.04 -9.72 -11.86
C PRO A 100 -0.63 -10.19 -11.50
N GLY A 101 0.15 -10.67 -12.47
CA GLY A 101 1.54 -11.08 -12.23
C GLY A 101 2.48 -9.95 -11.81
N VAL A 102 2.13 -8.68 -12.08
CA VAL A 102 2.89 -7.51 -11.63
C VAL A 102 2.32 -6.96 -10.33
N VAL A 103 1.00 -6.84 -10.24
CA VAL A 103 0.30 -6.30 -9.07
C VAL A 103 0.42 -7.24 -7.86
N ASP A 104 0.15 -8.53 -8.05
CA ASP A 104 0.14 -9.50 -6.94
C ASP A 104 1.56 -9.89 -6.49
N ALA A 105 2.55 -9.68 -7.37
CA ALA A 105 3.96 -9.84 -7.02
C ALA A 105 4.47 -8.71 -6.11
N ASP A 106 3.81 -7.55 -6.11
CA ASP A 106 4.08 -6.44 -5.21
C ASP A 106 2.94 -6.31 -4.19
N GLN A 107 3.07 -7.06 -3.08
CA GLN A 107 2.05 -7.09 -2.03
C GLN A 107 1.61 -5.68 -1.56
N PRO A 108 2.50 -4.69 -1.37
CA PRO A 108 2.09 -3.34 -1.00
C PRO A 108 1.14 -2.70 -2.03
N THR A 109 1.38 -2.88 -3.32
CA THR A 109 0.50 -2.38 -4.39
C THR A 109 -0.87 -3.05 -4.34
N ALA A 110 -0.94 -4.37 -4.19
CA ALA A 110 -2.21 -5.09 -4.10
C ALA A 110 -3.05 -4.60 -2.90
N GLN A 111 -2.43 -4.49 -1.71
CA GLN A 111 -3.10 -3.98 -0.51
C GLN A 111 -3.55 -2.54 -0.65
N TRP A 112 -2.74 -1.70 -1.31
CA TRP A 112 -3.08 -0.30 -1.54
C TRP A 112 -4.25 -0.13 -2.50
N ILE A 113 -4.36 -0.98 -3.53
CA ILE A 113 -5.53 -1.06 -4.41
C ILE A 113 -6.78 -1.42 -3.60
N ASP A 114 -6.71 -2.45 -2.75
CA ASP A 114 -7.84 -2.86 -1.91
C ASP A 114 -8.29 -1.74 -0.94
N ASP A 115 -7.34 -0.97 -0.40
CA ASP A 115 -7.64 0.17 0.47
C ASP A 115 -8.40 1.28 -0.30
N TRP A 116 -8.07 1.53 -1.57
CA TRP A 116 -8.80 2.48 -2.39
C TRP A 116 -10.22 2.00 -2.69
N GLU A 117 -10.41 0.70 -2.90
CA GLU A 117 -11.74 0.12 -3.08
C GLU A 117 -12.61 0.23 -1.83
N GLN A 118 -12.00 0.06 -0.66
CA GLN A 118 -12.68 0.30 0.61
C GLN A 118 -13.11 1.77 0.76
N LEU A 119 -12.30 2.73 0.29
CA LEU A 119 -12.68 4.14 0.28
C LEU A 119 -13.89 4.38 -0.66
N VAL A 120 -13.85 3.85 -1.87
CA VAL A 120 -14.97 3.96 -2.84
C VAL A 120 -16.24 3.33 -2.27
N THR A 121 -16.13 2.16 -1.65
CA THR A 121 -17.26 1.44 -1.03
C THR A 121 -17.89 2.26 0.10
N ALA A 122 -17.08 2.84 0.98
CA ALA A 122 -17.56 3.71 2.05
C ALA A 122 -18.27 4.97 1.50
N ARG A 123 -17.72 5.55 0.43
CA ARG A 123 -18.30 6.72 -0.25
C ARG A 123 -19.61 6.39 -0.96
N ASP A 124 -19.71 5.23 -1.59
CA ASP A 124 -20.96 4.76 -2.20
C ASP A 124 -22.06 4.54 -1.14
N ALA A 125 -21.72 3.97 0.02
CA ALA A 125 -22.66 3.85 1.14
C ALA A 125 -23.16 5.23 1.62
N TYR A 126 -22.28 6.22 1.69
CA TYR A 126 -22.66 7.61 1.97
C TYR A 126 -23.59 8.18 0.89
N ALA A 127 -23.23 8.05 -0.40
CA ALA A 127 -24.03 8.52 -1.53
C ALA A 127 -25.45 7.92 -1.50
N ARG A 128 -25.58 6.62 -1.24
CA ARG A 128 -26.88 5.94 -1.08
C ARG A 128 -27.68 6.52 0.09
N SER A 129 -27.06 6.82 1.22
CA SER A 129 -27.75 7.45 2.37
C SER A 129 -28.22 8.88 2.05
N LEU A 130 -27.42 9.63 1.30
CA LEU A 130 -27.74 10.98 0.84
C LEU A 130 -28.90 10.94 -0.16
N ALA A 131 -28.90 10.00 -1.10
CA ALA A 131 -29.98 9.78 -2.06
C ALA A 131 -31.31 9.43 -1.38
N ALA A 132 -31.26 8.62 -0.31
CA ALA A 132 -32.43 8.29 0.50
C ALA A 132 -32.97 9.47 1.34
N GLY A 133 -32.31 10.64 1.30
CA GLY A 133 -32.72 11.84 2.03
C GLY A 133 -32.47 11.77 3.55
N LYS A 134 -31.75 10.75 4.02
CA LYS A 134 -31.36 10.56 5.42
C LYS A 134 -29.84 10.33 5.47
N PRO A 135 -29.04 11.38 5.22
CA PRO A 135 -27.59 11.25 5.13
C PRO A 135 -27.04 10.73 6.46
N LYS A 136 -26.32 9.61 6.38
CA LYS A 136 -25.51 9.11 7.49
C LYS A 136 -24.11 9.70 7.37
N PRO A 137 -23.36 9.87 8.46
CA PRO A 137 -21.95 10.26 8.36
C PRO A 137 -21.17 9.29 7.48
N LEU A 138 -20.21 9.80 6.70
CA LEU A 138 -19.21 8.97 6.03
C LEU A 138 -18.35 8.30 7.10
N VAL A 139 -18.33 6.96 7.11
CA VAL A 139 -17.52 6.17 8.03
C VAL A 139 -16.48 5.43 7.21
N LEU A 140 -15.21 5.75 7.46
CA LEU A 140 -14.08 5.06 6.84
C LEU A 140 -13.63 3.90 7.75
N PRO A 141 -13.27 2.74 7.18
CA PRO A 141 -12.84 1.60 7.97
C PRO A 141 -11.47 1.85 8.63
N VAL A 142 -11.24 1.07 9.69
CA VAL A 142 -9.91 0.86 10.27
C VAL A 142 -9.48 -0.54 9.85
N VAL A 143 -8.32 -0.65 9.22
CA VAL A 143 -7.82 -1.91 8.66
C VAL A 143 -6.47 -2.19 9.32
N ASP A 144 -6.32 -3.35 9.94
CA ASP A 144 -5.14 -3.73 10.74
C ASP A 144 -4.78 -2.71 11.82
N GLY A 145 -5.80 -2.14 12.48
CA GLY A 145 -5.63 -1.14 13.53
C GLY A 145 -5.20 0.25 13.04
N ARG A 146 -5.07 0.46 11.73
CA ARG A 146 -4.70 1.76 11.13
C ARG A 146 -5.90 2.41 10.42
N PRO A 147 -6.12 3.74 10.56
CA PRO A 147 -7.13 4.44 9.77
C PRO A 147 -6.87 4.29 8.27
N LEU A 148 -7.91 4.04 7.46
CA LEU A 148 -7.76 3.81 6.01
C LEU A 148 -6.97 4.92 5.31
N VAL A 149 -7.26 6.20 5.61
CA VAL A 149 -6.56 7.35 5.01
C VAL A 149 -5.08 7.37 5.36
N ALA A 150 -4.70 6.88 6.55
CA ALA A 150 -3.29 6.79 6.91
C ALA A 150 -2.58 5.73 6.07
N ARG A 151 -3.21 4.57 5.84
CA ARG A 151 -2.66 3.50 5.00
C ARG A 151 -2.53 3.94 3.54
N LEU A 152 -3.58 4.54 2.97
CA LEU A 152 -3.59 5.05 1.59
C LEU A 152 -2.47 6.05 1.30
N ASN A 153 -2.07 6.82 2.31
CA ASN A 153 -1.06 7.87 2.19
C ASN A 153 0.36 7.42 2.54
N ASP A 154 0.54 6.19 3.03
CA ASP A 154 1.78 5.67 3.63
C ASP A 154 2.34 4.47 2.83
N VAL A 155 2.44 4.64 1.51
CA VAL A 155 2.91 3.61 0.57
C VAL A 155 4.09 4.06 -0.30
N GLY A 156 4.71 5.19 0.06
CA GLY A 156 5.88 5.78 -0.61
C GLY A 156 5.67 6.34 -2.02
N VAL A 157 4.43 6.35 -2.53
CA VAL A 157 4.05 7.03 -3.78
C VAL A 157 3.40 8.38 -3.51
N ASN A 158 3.59 9.34 -4.41
CA ASN A 158 2.96 10.66 -4.31
C ASN A 158 1.49 10.65 -4.79
N CYS A 159 0.66 9.90 -4.08
CA CYS A 159 -0.76 9.73 -4.37
C CYS A 159 -1.60 9.98 -3.11
N ARG A 160 -1.58 11.23 -2.62
CA ARG A 160 -2.35 11.62 -1.45
C ARG A 160 -3.84 11.58 -1.77
N VAL A 161 -4.65 11.08 -0.82
CA VAL A 161 -6.11 11.10 -0.92
C VAL A 161 -6.61 12.56 -1.01
N PRO A 162 -7.29 12.97 -2.10
CA PRO A 162 -7.84 14.32 -2.20
C PRO A 162 -8.86 14.61 -1.10
N LEU A 163 -8.85 15.82 -0.55
CA LEU A 163 -9.80 16.23 0.51
C LEU A 163 -11.26 16.14 0.07
N ALA A 164 -11.55 16.36 -1.21
CA ALA A 164 -12.88 16.17 -1.79
C ALA A 164 -13.40 14.72 -1.64
N LEU A 165 -12.50 13.74 -1.51
CA LEU A 165 -12.89 12.35 -1.23
C LEU A 165 -13.25 12.11 0.25
N LEU A 166 -12.87 13.02 1.15
CA LEU A 166 -13.08 12.90 2.60
C LEU A 166 -14.21 13.81 3.12
N ALA A 167 -14.55 14.88 2.38
CA ALA A 167 -15.61 15.83 2.72
C ALA A 167 -16.68 16.01 1.59
N PRO A 168 -17.42 14.95 1.22
CA PRO A 168 -18.43 14.97 0.14
C PRO A 168 -19.80 15.60 0.47
#